data_AF-A0A8D0FTF9-F1
#
_entry.id   AF-A0A8D0FTF9-F1
#
_cell.length_a   1.000
_cell.length_b   1.000
_cell.length_c   1.000
_cell.angle_alpha   90.00
_cell.angle_beta   90.00
_cell.angle_gamma   90.00
#
_symmetry.space_group_name_H-M   'P 1'
#
loop_
_entity.id
_entity.type
_entity.pdbx_description
1 polymer ?
#
loop_
_entity_poly.entity_id
_entity_poly.type
_entity_poly.pdbx_seq_one_letter_code
_entity_poly.pdbx_strand_id
1 'polypeptide(L)'
;MSVVLQTENFECNIQQLIWIQACQYLPAFSISSWMLYGATVVCPGDNTIWKPDSCQDCRCHSNIATCEPTVCKDPQCDFQKGEVLQIAPNKCCPECASRAEGFCQHEGQIHSHGMQWASSGCVWCSCAHGRVNCTPTACPALTCGRGELQYTEKGSCCPKCVGLGEPCSFDGRLFQDGEDWRLGRCSKCVCRDGAMQCFTASCQPLLCSQDEVMVMSPGKCCPECVPKPCSVSGRVYQHGEQWKKNTCTACACHRGEVRCLRETCDTITCEKGENKVQHPGKCCQECVSSKGNCFYDGTKGRNCSLLSFLSQWQRFFGACLCAKF
;
A
#
# COMPACT_ATOMS: atom_id res chain seq x y z
N MET A 1 -4.16 35.72 -48.62
CA MET A 1 -4.56 34.38 -48.17
C MET A 1 -4.51 34.40 -46.66
N SER A 2 -5.66 34.39 -46.00
CA SER A 2 -5.77 34.51 -44.55
C SER A 2 -5.63 33.13 -43.93
N VAL A 3 -4.64 32.93 -43.06
CA VAL A 3 -4.52 31.68 -42.29
C VAL A 3 -5.34 31.85 -41.02
N VAL A 4 -6.48 31.17 -40.97
CA VAL A 4 -7.23 30.98 -39.72
C VAL A 4 -6.55 29.82 -39.00
N LEU A 5 -5.76 30.10 -37.97
CA LEU A 5 -5.28 29.07 -37.06
C LEU A 5 -6.41 28.75 -36.09
N GLN A 6 -7.18 27.70 -36.39
CA GLN A 6 -8.03 27.05 -35.40
C GLN A 6 -7.13 26.46 -34.31
N THR A 7 -7.38 26.86 -33.07
CA THR A 7 -6.79 26.28 -31.88
C THR A 7 -7.35 24.87 -31.69
N GLU A 8 -6.68 23.88 -32.27
CA GLU A 8 -6.70 22.51 -31.73
C GLU A 8 -5.59 22.41 -30.67
N ASN A 9 -5.98 21.94 -29.49
CA ASN A 9 -5.12 21.75 -28.33
C ASN A 9 -3.88 20.91 -28.69
N PHE A 10 -2.70 21.54 -28.72
CA PHE A 10 -1.44 20.82 -28.64
C PHE A 10 -0.93 20.85 -27.20
N GLU A 11 -1.32 19.84 -26.43
CA GLU A 11 -0.48 19.34 -25.35
C GLU A 11 0.80 18.79 -25.99
N CYS A 12 1.93 19.42 -25.70
CA CYS A 12 3.22 18.99 -26.19
C CYS A 12 4.08 18.53 -25.00
N ASN A 13 4.07 17.21 -24.72
CA ASN A 13 5.30 16.53 -24.31
C ASN A 13 5.27 15.00 -24.54
N ILE A 14 5.98 14.60 -25.61
CA ILE A 14 6.86 13.43 -25.78
C ILE A 14 6.39 12.06 -25.26
N GLN A 15 5.99 11.17 -26.18
CA GLN A 15 6.74 9.94 -26.49
C GLN A 15 6.32 9.31 -27.83
N GLN A 16 7.19 8.46 -28.36
CA GLN A 16 7.40 8.04 -29.75
C GLN A 16 6.30 7.16 -30.42
N LEU A 17 6.19 7.35 -31.76
CA LEU A 17 6.11 6.34 -32.84
C LEU A 17 4.93 5.33 -32.91
N ILE A 18 4.18 5.36 -34.05
CA ILE A 18 3.82 4.25 -34.99
C ILE A 18 2.41 4.36 -35.61
N TRP A 19 2.40 4.42 -36.96
CA TRP A 19 1.49 3.89 -38.00
C TRP A 19 -0.04 3.71 -37.79
N ILE A 20 -0.79 4.37 -38.70
CA ILE A 20 -1.87 3.88 -39.59
C ILE A 20 -3.16 3.23 -39.02
N GLN A 21 -4.27 3.90 -39.38
CA GLN A 21 -5.66 3.45 -39.65
C GLN A 21 -6.57 2.93 -38.52
N ALA A 22 -7.85 3.30 -38.73
CA ALA A 22 -9.10 2.73 -38.23
C ALA A 22 -9.67 3.34 -36.94
N CYS A 23 -10.74 4.12 -37.09
CA CYS A 23 -12.02 3.78 -36.46
C CYS A 23 -13.16 4.65 -37.02
N GLN A 24 -13.92 4.06 -37.94
CA GLN A 24 -15.28 4.40 -38.31
C GLN A 24 -16.22 3.58 -37.39
N TYR A 25 -17.37 4.17 -36.97
CA TYR A 25 -18.53 3.54 -36.28
C TYR A 25 -18.28 3.10 -34.81
N LEU A 26 -19.03 3.47 -33.75
CA LEU A 26 -20.48 3.57 -33.46
C LEU A 26 -20.72 4.34 -32.11
N PRO A 27 -21.95 4.54 -31.59
CA PRO A 27 -22.42 5.84 -31.08
C PRO A 27 -22.76 5.89 -29.57
N ALA A 28 -23.15 7.08 -29.13
CA ALA A 28 -24.04 7.39 -28.00
C ALA A 28 -23.61 6.93 -26.59
N PHE A 29 -22.95 7.82 -25.84
CA PHE A 29 -23.11 7.90 -24.39
C PHE A 29 -23.35 9.35 -23.94
N SER A 30 -24.57 9.57 -23.47
CA SER A 30 -24.98 10.36 -22.31
C SER A 30 -24.12 11.57 -21.90
N ILE A 31 -24.71 12.75 -22.06
CA ILE A 31 -24.35 14.00 -21.40
C ILE A 31 -24.42 13.83 -19.87
N SER A 32 -23.30 13.95 -19.16
CA SER A 32 -23.29 14.41 -17.77
C SER A 32 -21.94 15.06 -17.43
N SER A 33 -22.02 16.39 -17.32
CA SER A 33 -21.03 17.38 -16.87
C SER A 33 -19.98 16.88 -15.86
N TRP A 34 -18.70 16.98 -16.23
CA TRP A 34 -17.61 17.29 -15.29
C TRP A 34 -16.57 18.18 -15.99
N MET A 35 -16.79 19.50 -15.84
CA MET A 35 -15.77 20.55 -15.67
C MET A 35 -14.64 20.61 -16.72
N LEU A 36 -14.95 21.23 -17.86
CA LEU A 36 -13.96 22.08 -18.51
C LEU A 36 -13.63 23.22 -17.54
N TYR A 37 -12.39 23.28 -17.05
CA TYR A 37 -11.83 24.47 -16.42
C TYR A 37 -11.74 25.59 -17.47
N GLY A 38 -12.88 26.16 -17.84
CA GLY A 38 -12.95 27.43 -18.54
C GLY A 38 -12.98 28.53 -17.48
N ALA A 39 -11.96 29.39 -17.48
CA ALA A 39 -12.02 30.62 -16.70
C ALA A 39 -13.30 31.37 -17.08
N THR A 40 -14.18 31.62 -16.11
CA THR A 40 -15.42 32.38 -16.36
C THR A 40 -15.01 33.82 -16.66
N VAL A 41 -15.23 34.28 -17.89
CA VAL A 41 -14.93 35.66 -18.29
C VAL A 41 -16.03 36.56 -17.74
N VAL A 42 -15.72 37.27 -16.65
CA VAL A 42 -16.66 38.14 -15.93
C VAL A 42 -16.56 39.57 -16.47
N CYS A 43 -17.71 40.24 -16.64
CA CYS A 43 -17.75 41.65 -17.00
C CYS A 43 -17.15 42.53 -15.88
N PRO A 44 -16.14 43.37 -16.17
CA PRO A 44 -15.63 44.37 -15.23
C PRO A 44 -16.62 45.51 -14.98
N GLY A 45 -17.55 45.74 -15.91
CA GLY A 45 -18.63 46.72 -15.84
C GLY A 45 -19.48 46.73 -17.12
N ASP A 46 -20.62 47.41 -17.12
CA ASP A 46 -21.48 47.52 -18.31
C ASP A 46 -20.82 48.45 -19.37
N ASN A 47 -20.87 48.04 -20.64
CA ASN A 47 -20.25 48.73 -21.79
C ASN A 47 -18.73 48.88 -21.73
N THR A 48 -18.02 48.07 -20.94
CA THR A 48 -16.55 48.07 -20.91
C THR A 48 -15.93 47.19 -22.00
N ILE A 49 -14.76 47.57 -22.50
CA ILE A 49 -13.89 46.75 -23.35
C ILE A 49 -12.64 46.41 -22.54
N TRP A 50 -12.25 45.14 -22.47
CA TRP A 50 -11.05 44.69 -21.77
C TRP A 50 -10.42 43.48 -22.45
N LYS A 51 -9.18 43.20 -22.09
CA LYS A 51 -8.43 42.02 -22.52
C LYS A 51 -8.21 41.09 -21.32
N PRO A 52 -8.88 39.92 -21.24
CA PRO A 52 -8.68 38.98 -20.14
C PRO A 52 -7.32 38.27 -20.21
N ASP A 53 -6.76 38.14 -21.41
CA ASP A 53 -5.41 37.66 -21.67
C ASP A 53 -4.79 38.45 -22.83
N SER A 54 -3.57 38.11 -23.25
CA SER A 54 -2.90 38.82 -24.36
C SER A 54 -3.59 38.63 -25.72
N CYS A 55 -4.41 37.59 -25.90
CA CYS A 55 -4.94 37.08 -27.16
C CYS A 55 -6.45 37.24 -27.37
N GLN A 56 -7.18 37.80 -26.41
CA GLN A 56 -8.62 38.01 -26.51
C GLN A 56 -8.99 39.46 -26.26
N ASP A 57 -9.91 39.97 -27.07
CA ASP A 57 -10.54 41.26 -26.90
C ASP A 57 -12.02 41.03 -26.53
N CYS A 58 -12.40 41.42 -25.32
CA CYS A 58 -13.75 41.24 -24.80
C CYS A 58 -14.49 42.58 -24.68
N ARG A 59 -15.78 42.55 -24.99
CA ARG A 59 -16.72 43.65 -24.75
C ARG A 59 -17.87 43.15 -23.89
N CYS A 60 -18.26 43.94 -22.90
CA CYS A 60 -19.45 43.67 -22.11
C CYS A 60 -20.60 44.51 -22.64
N HIS A 61 -21.73 43.87 -22.88
CA HIS A 61 -22.98 44.58 -23.14
C HIS A 61 -24.07 43.96 -22.27
N SER A 62 -24.65 44.75 -21.37
CA SER A 62 -25.73 44.32 -20.46
C SER A 62 -25.39 43.02 -19.70
N ASN A 63 -24.24 43.00 -19.01
CA ASN A 63 -23.68 41.83 -18.31
C ASN A 63 -23.35 40.59 -19.17
N ILE A 64 -23.38 40.68 -20.50
CA ILE A 64 -22.95 39.61 -21.41
C ILE A 64 -21.57 39.97 -21.96
N ALA A 65 -20.56 39.16 -21.62
CA ALA A 65 -19.21 39.26 -22.17
C ALA A 65 -19.15 38.56 -23.54
N THR A 66 -18.81 39.32 -24.59
CA THR A 66 -18.53 38.81 -25.93
C THR A 66 -17.05 39.00 -26.21
N CYS A 67 -16.32 37.93 -26.50
CA CYS A 67 -14.88 37.95 -26.72
C CYS A 67 -14.55 37.52 -28.15
N GLU A 68 -13.68 38.28 -28.80
CA GLU A 68 -13.14 37.98 -30.11
C GLU A 68 -11.62 37.73 -30.00
N PRO A 69 -11.08 36.73 -30.72
CA PRO A 69 -9.64 36.48 -30.73
C PRO A 69 -8.90 37.63 -31.44
N THR A 70 -7.78 38.06 -30.87
CA THR A 70 -6.90 39.07 -31.48
C THR A 70 -6.32 38.53 -32.79
N VAL A 71 -6.58 39.23 -33.91
CA VAL A 71 -6.04 38.86 -35.23
C VAL A 71 -4.65 39.45 -35.41
N CYS A 72 -3.65 38.59 -35.56
CA CYS A 72 -2.27 39.00 -35.76
C CYS A 72 -1.96 39.32 -37.23
N LYS A 73 -1.18 40.38 -37.45
CA LYS A 73 -0.60 40.70 -38.75
C LYS A 73 0.68 39.91 -38.95
N ASP A 74 0.91 39.44 -40.18
CA ASP A 74 2.15 38.76 -40.54
C ASP A 74 3.32 39.76 -40.52
N PRO A 75 4.35 39.55 -39.67
CA PRO A 75 5.45 40.50 -39.49
C PRO A 75 6.50 40.46 -40.62
N GLN A 76 6.33 39.64 -41.67
CA GLN A 76 7.20 39.62 -42.86
C GLN A 76 8.70 39.38 -42.53
N CYS A 77 9.00 38.32 -41.79
CA CYS A 77 10.37 38.03 -41.36
C CYS A 77 11.28 37.62 -42.52
N ASP A 78 12.53 38.09 -42.47
CA ASP A 78 13.57 37.69 -43.42
C ASP A 78 14.21 36.36 -42.98
N PHE A 79 13.55 35.26 -43.35
CA PHE A 79 14.04 33.92 -43.07
C PHE A 79 15.40 33.62 -43.74
N GLN A 80 15.74 34.31 -44.83
CA GLN A 80 17.02 34.13 -45.51
C GLN A 80 18.18 34.74 -44.71
N LYS A 81 17.89 35.82 -43.97
CA LYS A 81 18.82 36.45 -43.02
C LYS A 81 18.83 35.76 -41.64
N GLY A 82 18.09 34.66 -41.50
CA GLY A 82 18.04 33.85 -40.28
C GLY A 82 17.10 34.41 -39.21
N GLU A 83 16.09 35.19 -39.57
CA GLU A 83 15.03 35.57 -38.66
C GLU A 83 14.03 34.42 -38.47
N VAL A 84 13.43 34.37 -37.28
CA VAL A 84 12.42 33.39 -36.90
C VAL A 84 11.23 34.11 -36.29
N LEU A 85 10.04 33.54 -36.49
CA LEU A 85 8.83 34.00 -35.80
C LEU A 85 8.89 33.57 -34.33
N GLN A 86 8.80 34.51 -33.40
CA GLN A 86 8.82 34.25 -31.98
C GLN A 86 7.69 34.99 -31.26
N ILE A 87 6.96 34.30 -30.39
CA ILE A 87 5.94 34.91 -29.52
C ILE A 87 6.57 35.13 -28.15
N ALA A 88 6.71 36.38 -27.73
CA ALA A 88 7.25 36.73 -26.42
C ALA A 88 6.25 36.39 -25.28
N PRO A 89 6.72 36.12 -24.05
CA PRO A 89 5.83 35.88 -22.92
C PRO A 89 4.87 37.07 -22.71
N ASN A 90 3.60 36.77 -22.46
CA ASN A 90 2.51 37.76 -22.33
C ASN A 90 2.20 38.59 -23.60
N LYS A 91 2.62 38.13 -24.79
CA LYS A 91 2.20 38.66 -26.09
C LYS A 91 1.37 37.63 -26.82
N CYS A 92 0.46 38.08 -27.69
CA CYS A 92 -0.31 37.19 -28.55
C CYS A 92 0.32 36.99 -29.93
N CYS A 93 0.82 38.08 -30.51
CA CYS A 93 1.29 38.05 -31.88
C CYS A 93 2.79 37.77 -31.97
N PRO A 94 3.22 36.98 -32.97
CA PRO A 94 4.62 36.71 -33.20
C PRO A 94 5.31 37.96 -33.76
N GLU A 95 6.56 38.16 -33.35
CA GLU A 95 7.46 39.18 -33.87
C GLU A 95 8.67 38.49 -34.53
N CYS A 96 9.36 39.19 -35.43
CA CYS A 96 10.57 38.67 -36.05
C CYS A 96 11.74 38.82 -35.07
N ALA A 97 12.28 37.69 -34.63
CA ALA A 97 13.48 37.64 -33.82
C ALA A 97 14.65 37.13 -34.66
N SER A 98 15.82 37.75 -34.55
CA SER A 98 17.01 37.22 -35.21
C SER A 98 17.47 35.94 -34.51
N ARG A 99 17.93 34.93 -35.25
CA ARG A 99 18.60 33.75 -34.66
C ARG A 99 19.86 34.11 -33.84
N ALA A 100 20.34 35.35 -33.94
CA ALA A 100 21.42 35.88 -33.11
C ALA A 100 20.98 36.23 -31.68
N GLU A 101 19.68 36.39 -31.42
CA GLU A 101 19.10 36.43 -30.08
C GLU A 101 18.94 35.00 -29.55
N GLY A 102 20.09 34.37 -29.26
CA GLY A 102 20.18 32.94 -28.98
C GLY A 102 19.23 32.44 -27.89
N PHE A 103 18.67 31.25 -28.11
CA PHE A 103 17.93 30.48 -27.12
C PHE A 103 18.89 29.79 -26.15
N CYS A 104 18.48 29.65 -24.90
CA CYS A 104 19.23 28.92 -23.90
C CYS A 104 18.54 27.61 -23.57
N GLN A 105 19.27 26.51 -23.59
CA GLN A 105 18.78 25.22 -23.11
C GLN A 105 19.27 24.99 -21.69
N HIS A 106 18.35 24.77 -20.75
CA HIS A 106 18.65 24.54 -19.34
C HIS A 106 17.73 23.45 -18.78
N GLU A 107 18.29 22.41 -18.13
CA GLU A 107 17.53 21.30 -17.52
C GLU A 107 16.47 20.66 -18.45
N GLY A 108 16.75 20.60 -19.76
CA GLY A 108 15.83 20.04 -20.77
C GLY A 108 14.74 20.99 -21.25
N GLN A 109 14.67 22.22 -20.74
CA GLN A 109 13.77 23.27 -21.19
C GLN A 109 14.49 24.30 -22.06
N ILE A 110 13.77 24.91 -23.01
CA ILE A 110 14.28 25.96 -23.90
C ILE A 110 13.72 27.31 -23.41
N HIS A 111 14.61 28.24 -23.11
CA HIS A 111 14.29 29.60 -22.69
C HIS A 111 14.70 30.61 -23.76
N SER A 112 13.81 31.56 -24.05
CA SER A 112 14.09 32.65 -24.98
C SER A 112 15.07 33.66 -24.39
N HIS A 113 15.74 34.41 -25.26
CA HIS A 113 16.54 35.56 -24.86
C HIS A 113 15.72 36.53 -23.97
N GLY A 114 16.32 37.03 -22.89
CA GLY A 114 15.67 37.92 -21.91
C GLY A 114 14.81 37.22 -20.86
N MET A 115 14.57 35.91 -20.99
CA MET A 115 13.76 35.16 -20.02
C MET A 115 14.52 34.99 -18.68
N GLN A 116 13.77 35.06 -17.59
CA GLN A 116 14.23 34.78 -16.24
C GLN A 116 13.34 33.72 -15.59
N TRP A 117 13.93 32.75 -14.90
CA TRP A 117 13.18 31.64 -14.29
C TRP A 117 13.84 31.14 -13.00
N ALA A 118 13.02 30.57 -12.12
CA ALA A 118 13.50 29.81 -10.97
C ALA A 118 13.85 28.39 -11.41
N SER A 119 15.04 27.92 -11.06
CA SER A 119 15.53 26.56 -11.26
C SER A 119 15.59 25.81 -9.92
N SER A 120 15.96 24.52 -9.96
CA SER A 120 16.09 23.67 -8.79
C SER A 120 17.09 24.26 -7.77
N GLY A 121 16.83 24.06 -6.47
CA GLY A 121 17.77 24.41 -5.41
C GLY A 121 18.03 25.91 -5.21
N CYS A 122 16.99 26.76 -5.21
CA CYS A 122 17.11 28.21 -4.96
C CYS A 122 17.89 29.00 -5.99
N VAL A 123 17.96 28.53 -7.23
CA VAL A 123 18.75 29.21 -8.27
C VAL A 123 17.83 30.03 -9.16
N TRP A 124 18.22 31.28 -9.42
CA TRP A 124 17.54 32.11 -10.39
C TRP A 124 18.39 32.20 -11.65
N CYS A 125 17.83 31.78 -12.78
CA CYS A 125 18.52 31.73 -14.05
C CYS A 125 17.97 32.75 -15.03
N SER A 126 18.84 33.23 -15.91
CA SER A 126 18.50 34.16 -16.98
C SER A 126 19.16 33.75 -18.29
N CYS A 127 18.48 33.99 -19.41
CA CYS A 127 19.01 33.70 -20.74
C CYS A 127 19.43 34.99 -21.45
N ALA A 128 20.72 35.12 -21.76
CA ALA A 128 21.26 36.24 -22.51
C ALA A 128 22.18 35.73 -23.64
N HIS A 129 21.84 36.05 -24.89
CA HIS A 129 22.63 35.71 -26.08
C HIS A 129 23.06 34.23 -26.14
N GLY A 130 22.12 33.30 -25.90
CA GLY A 130 22.39 31.86 -25.88
C GLY A 130 23.21 31.36 -24.68
N ARG A 131 23.48 32.20 -23.68
CA ARG A 131 24.15 31.82 -22.43
C ARG A 131 23.17 31.89 -21.27
N VAL A 132 23.12 30.79 -20.50
CA VAL A 132 22.43 30.77 -19.21
C VAL A 132 23.35 31.39 -18.16
N ASN A 133 22.84 32.37 -17.42
CA ASN A 133 23.48 32.87 -16.20
C ASN A 133 22.58 32.56 -14.99
N CYS A 134 23.06 31.72 -14.09
CA CYS A 134 22.33 31.26 -12.92
C CYS A 134 23.01 31.78 -11.65
N THR A 135 22.24 32.46 -10.80
CA THR A 135 22.72 33.00 -9.53
C THR A 135 22.00 32.33 -8.37
N PRO A 136 22.71 31.82 -7.35
CA PRO A 136 22.08 31.33 -6.13
C PRO A 136 21.33 32.46 -5.43
N THR A 137 20.08 32.20 -5.06
CA THR A 137 19.30 33.09 -4.20
C THR A 137 19.70 32.83 -2.77
N ALA A 138 20.33 33.82 -2.12
CA ALA A 138 20.64 33.72 -0.70
C ALA A 138 19.36 33.86 0.13
N CYS A 139 19.14 32.92 1.05
CA CYS A 139 18.04 33.03 1.99
C CYS A 139 18.41 33.98 3.14
N PRO A 140 17.46 34.78 3.64
CA PRO A 140 17.68 35.61 4.82
C PRO A 140 18.01 34.72 6.02
N ALA A 141 18.89 35.21 6.90
CA ALA A 141 19.22 34.50 8.13
C ALA A 141 17.96 34.37 9.00
N LEU A 142 17.51 33.14 9.24
CA LEU A 142 16.30 32.84 9.96
C LEU A 142 16.64 32.14 11.28
N THR A 143 16.16 32.69 12.40
CA THR A 143 16.22 32.06 13.72
C THR A 143 14.79 31.93 14.23
N CYS A 144 14.30 30.70 14.37
CA CYS A 144 12.93 30.43 14.82
C CYS A 144 12.79 30.55 16.34
N GLY A 145 11.58 30.93 16.79
CA GLY A 145 11.26 31.07 18.21
C GLY A 145 11.23 29.72 18.95
N ARG A 146 10.99 29.76 20.27
CA ARG A 146 10.70 28.54 21.03
C ARG A 146 9.40 27.93 20.52
N GLY A 147 9.45 26.66 20.12
CA GLY A 147 8.26 25.94 19.62
C GLY A 147 8.06 26.04 18.11
N GLU A 148 9.02 26.58 17.37
CA GLU A 148 9.00 26.65 15.91
C GLU A 148 10.20 25.90 15.31
N LEU A 149 9.99 25.29 14.15
CA LEU A 149 11.03 24.62 13.38
C LEU A 149 11.22 25.30 12.02
N GLN A 150 12.44 25.26 11.51
CA GLN A 150 12.70 25.63 10.12
C GLN A 150 12.20 24.53 9.20
N TYR A 151 11.24 24.87 8.35
CA TYR A 151 10.68 23.97 7.35
C TYR A 151 10.75 24.62 5.97
N THR A 152 11.22 23.84 5.00
CA THR A 152 11.24 24.22 3.58
C THR A 152 10.23 23.35 2.85
N GLU A 153 9.12 23.96 2.42
CA GLU A 153 8.08 23.28 1.65
C GLU A 153 8.61 22.84 0.28
N LYS A 154 8.09 21.73 -0.25
CA LYS A 154 8.53 21.18 -1.55
C LYS A 154 8.23 22.20 -2.67
N GLY A 155 9.29 22.72 -3.31
CA GLY A 155 9.20 23.74 -4.35
C GLY A 155 9.37 25.18 -3.85
N SER A 156 9.42 25.39 -2.54
CA SER A 156 9.83 26.67 -1.95
C SER A 156 11.36 26.79 -1.92
N CYS A 157 11.87 28.00 -2.10
CA CYS A 157 13.31 28.25 -2.02
C CYS A 157 13.78 28.37 -0.55
N CYS A 158 13.22 29.32 0.21
CA CYS A 158 13.73 29.61 1.54
C CYS A 158 12.93 28.95 2.67
N PRO A 159 13.61 28.53 3.76
CA PRO A 159 12.93 27.99 4.92
C PRO A 159 12.05 29.05 5.58
N LYS A 160 10.97 28.60 6.21
CA LYS A 160 10.10 29.41 7.05
C LYS A 160 10.02 28.78 8.44
N CYS A 161 9.74 29.59 9.45
CA CYS A 161 9.40 29.07 10.76
C CYS A 161 7.96 28.58 10.74
N VAL A 162 7.77 27.30 11.05
CA VAL A 162 6.45 26.71 11.26
C VAL A 162 6.33 26.34 12.73
N GLY A 163 5.18 26.65 13.32
CA GLY A 163 4.88 26.21 14.68
C GLY A 163 4.84 24.69 14.74
N LEU A 164 5.24 24.12 15.87
CA LEU A 164 5.12 22.68 16.17
C LEU A 164 3.66 22.21 16.33
N GLY A 165 2.68 23.11 16.16
CA GLY A 165 1.28 22.90 16.51
C GLY A 165 1.07 22.86 18.02
N GLU A 166 -0.13 23.23 18.48
CA GLU A 166 -0.46 23.10 19.90
C GLU A 166 -0.56 21.61 20.30
N PRO A 167 -0.01 21.19 21.45
CA PRO A 167 -0.14 19.81 21.91
C PRO A 167 -1.54 19.54 22.45
N CYS A 168 -2.02 18.31 22.26
CA CYS A 168 -3.29 17.85 22.82
C CYS A 168 -3.07 17.26 24.21
N SER A 169 -3.98 17.53 25.14
CA SER A 169 -4.01 16.85 26.44
C SER A 169 -5.13 15.83 26.48
N PHE A 170 -4.79 14.56 26.73
CA PHE A 170 -5.78 13.49 26.89
C PHE A 170 -5.35 12.53 28.00
N ASP A 171 -6.24 12.27 28.96
CA ASP A 171 -6.03 11.35 30.09
C ASP A 171 -4.72 11.63 30.88
N GLY A 172 -4.42 12.91 31.12
CA GLY A 172 -3.21 13.34 31.82
C GLY A 172 -1.91 13.19 31.01
N ARG A 173 -1.99 12.78 29.75
CA ARG A 173 -0.85 12.72 28.81
C ARG A 173 -0.92 13.86 27.81
N LEU A 174 0.26 14.31 27.38
CA LEU A 174 0.41 15.30 26.31
C LEU A 174 0.83 14.59 25.03
N PHE A 175 0.15 14.89 23.93
CA PHE A 175 0.39 14.38 22.59
C PHE A 175 0.78 15.55 21.69
N GLN A 176 1.89 15.43 20.97
CA GLN A 176 2.36 16.49 20.05
C GLN A 176 1.43 16.57 18.83
N ASP A 177 1.44 17.71 18.13
CA ASP A 177 0.73 17.81 16.85
C ASP A 177 1.17 16.72 15.86
N GLY A 178 0.20 16.10 15.19
CA GLY A 178 0.41 14.96 14.31
C GLY A 178 0.61 13.61 15.01
N GLU A 179 0.81 13.59 16.33
CA GLU A 179 0.91 12.35 17.11
C GLU A 179 -0.45 11.62 17.13
N ASP A 180 -0.41 10.29 17.04
CA ASP A 180 -1.60 9.45 17.07
C ASP A 180 -1.53 8.36 18.13
N TRP A 181 -2.68 8.03 18.70
CA TRP A 181 -2.82 7.02 19.72
C TRP A 181 -4.11 6.22 19.58
N ARG A 182 -4.11 4.98 20.09
CA ARG A 182 -5.28 4.11 20.07
C ARG A 182 -6.00 4.17 21.40
N LEU A 183 -7.30 4.48 21.37
CA LEU A 183 -8.17 4.37 22.54
C LEU A 183 -8.72 2.94 22.73
N GLY A 184 -8.63 2.11 21.69
CA GLY A 184 -9.08 0.73 21.73
C GLY A 184 -8.75 -0.03 20.46
N ARG A 185 -9.37 -1.20 20.28
CA ARG A 185 -9.15 -2.04 19.10
C ARG A 185 -9.58 -1.34 17.81
N CYS A 186 -10.67 -0.59 17.86
CA CYS A 186 -11.29 0.04 16.68
C CYS A 186 -11.17 1.56 16.65
N SER A 187 -10.56 2.20 17.65
CA SER A 187 -10.51 3.65 17.75
C SER A 187 -9.08 4.15 17.75
N LYS A 188 -8.83 5.19 16.97
CA LYS A 188 -7.56 5.91 16.86
C LYS A 188 -7.85 7.40 16.88
N CYS A 189 -7.05 8.15 17.60
CA CYS A 189 -7.11 9.60 17.64
C CYS A 189 -5.79 10.18 17.17
N VAL A 190 -5.84 11.39 16.62
CA VAL A 190 -4.68 12.17 16.19
C VAL A 190 -4.81 13.56 16.78
N CYS A 191 -3.70 14.12 17.25
CA CYS A 191 -3.64 15.51 17.65
C CYS A 191 -3.49 16.39 16.41
N ARG A 192 -4.33 17.41 16.29
CA ARG A 192 -4.22 18.45 15.27
C ARG A 192 -4.39 19.81 15.91
N ASP A 193 -3.27 20.50 16.09
CA ASP A 193 -3.17 21.86 16.60
C ASP A 193 -4.01 22.09 17.86
N GLY A 194 -3.73 21.28 18.89
CA GLY A 194 -4.42 21.31 20.19
C GLY A 194 -5.79 20.63 20.19
N ALA A 195 -6.33 20.26 19.03
CA ALA A 195 -7.61 19.57 18.90
C ALA A 195 -7.42 18.06 18.68
N MET A 196 -8.02 17.27 19.56
CA MET A 196 -8.10 15.81 19.43
C MET A 196 -9.13 15.42 18.37
N GLN A 197 -8.70 14.68 17.34
CA GLN A 197 -9.58 14.14 16.30
C GLN A 197 -9.60 12.62 16.36
N CYS A 198 -10.75 12.04 16.70
CA CYS A 198 -10.90 10.60 16.87
C CYS A 198 -11.71 9.96 15.75
N PHE A 199 -11.28 8.77 15.37
CA PHE A 199 -11.89 7.94 14.35
C PHE A 199 -12.21 6.58 14.95
N THR A 200 -13.43 6.11 14.73
CA THR A 200 -13.85 4.75 15.09
C THR A 200 -14.08 3.98 13.81
N ALA A 201 -13.40 2.85 13.66
CA ALA A 201 -13.56 1.97 12.52
C ALA A 201 -14.96 1.33 12.54
N SER A 202 -15.68 1.48 11.44
CA SER A 202 -16.92 0.75 11.17
C SER A 202 -16.62 -0.49 10.35
N CYS A 203 -17.00 -1.66 10.87
CA CYS A 203 -16.82 -2.92 10.13
C CYS A 203 -17.92 -3.11 9.11
N GLN A 204 -17.56 -3.65 7.94
CA GLN A 204 -18.54 -4.03 6.94
C GLN A 204 -19.37 -5.22 7.45
N PRO A 205 -20.68 -5.28 7.13
CA PRO A 205 -21.49 -6.46 7.41
C PRO A 205 -20.87 -7.69 6.74
N LEU A 206 -20.63 -8.74 7.52
CA LEU A 206 -20.00 -9.98 7.06
C LEU A 206 -20.96 -11.14 7.28
N LEU A 207 -21.17 -11.95 6.24
CA LEU A 207 -21.96 -13.19 6.28
C LEU A 207 -21.01 -14.35 6.01
N CYS A 208 -20.80 -15.22 7.00
CA CYS A 208 -19.97 -16.42 6.83
C CYS A 208 -20.76 -17.55 6.16
N SER A 209 -20.06 -18.45 5.50
CA SER A 209 -20.66 -19.66 4.93
C SER A 209 -21.16 -20.61 6.04
N GLN A 210 -21.96 -21.61 5.66
CA GLN A 210 -22.54 -22.57 6.61
C GLN A 210 -21.49 -23.35 7.40
N ASP A 211 -20.26 -23.49 6.89
CA ASP A 211 -19.15 -24.23 7.47
C ASP A 211 -18.13 -23.34 8.19
N GLU A 212 -18.44 -22.05 8.35
CA GLU A 212 -17.62 -21.04 9.00
C GLU A 212 -18.36 -20.37 10.17
N VAL A 213 -17.60 -19.72 11.05
CA VAL A 213 -18.09 -18.92 12.17
C VAL A 213 -17.38 -17.58 12.21
N MET A 214 -18.12 -16.57 12.63
CA MET A 214 -17.59 -15.24 12.85
C MET A 214 -16.82 -15.20 14.17
N VAL A 215 -15.54 -14.83 14.12
CA VAL A 215 -14.67 -14.74 15.30
C VAL A 215 -13.96 -13.40 15.35
N MET A 216 -13.85 -12.85 16.56
CA MET A 216 -13.06 -11.66 16.84
C MET A 216 -11.65 -12.07 17.26
N SER A 217 -10.71 -12.00 16.31
CA SER A 217 -9.30 -12.32 16.55
C SER A 217 -8.65 -11.33 17.55
N PRO A 218 -7.74 -11.79 18.42
CA PRO A 218 -7.00 -10.91 19.33
C PRO A 218 -6.28 -9.79 18.57
N GLY A 219 -6.43 -8.53 19.01
CA GLY A 219 -5.80 -7.37 18.38
C GLY A 219 -6.47 -6.87 17.08
N LYS A 220 -7.41 -7.62 16.49
CA LYS A 220 -8.19 -7.15 15.33
C LYS A 220 -9.40 -6.32 15.76
N CYS A 221 -9.74 -5.33 14.95
CA CYS A 221 -10.94 -4.51 15.15
C CYS A 221 -12.20 -5.22 14.62
N CYS A 222 -12.13 -5.81 13.43
CA CYS A 222 -13.29 -6.39 12.76
C CYS A 222 -13.28 -7.92 12.85
N PRO A 223 -14.47 -8.54 12.84
CA PRO A 223 -14.59 -9.98 12.84
C PRO A 223 -14.12 -10.56 11.51
N GLU A 224 -13.64 -11.81 11.58
CA GLU A 224 -13.22 -12.60 10.42
C GLU A 224 -14.02 -13.93 10.44
N CYS A 225 -14.30 -14.47 9.25
CA CYS A 225 -14.88 -15.81 9.15
C CYS A 225 -13.74 -16.84 9.25
N VAL A 226 -13.88 -17.77 10.19
CA VAL A 226 -12.95 -18.89 10.36
C VAL A 226 -13.70 -20.21 10.24
N PRO A 227 -13.08 -21.28 9.74
CA PRO A 227 -13.68 -22.61 9.70
C PRO A 227 -14.26 -23.05 11.05
N LYS A 228 -15.45 -23.67 11.02
CA LYS A 228 -16.09 -24.17 12.24
C LYS A 228 -15.16 -25.11 13.02
N PRO A 229 -15.03 -24.95 14.35
CA PRO A 229 -14.34 -25.91 15.18
C PRO A 229 -15.23 -27.12 15.46
N CYS A 230 -14.63 -28.24 15.84
CA CYS A 230 -15.33 -29.46 16.22
C CYS A 230 -15.40 -29.57 17.75
N SER A 231 -16.58 -29.83 18.31
CA SER A 231 -16.76 -30.08 19.73
C SER A 231 -16.93 -31.57 20.00
N VAL A 232 -15.98 -32.18 20.71
CA VAL A 232 -15.96 -33.61 21.02
C VAL A 232 -15.76 -33.80 22.51
N SER A 233 -16.74 -34.38 23.21
CA SER A 233 -16.68 -34.69 24.64
C SER A 233 -16.23 -33.51 25.52
N GLY A 234 -16.70 -32.30 25.21
CA GLY A 234 -16.37 -31.08 25.95
C GLY A 234 -15.03 -30.43 25.57
N ARG A 235 -14.29 -30.99 24.61
CA ARG A 235 -13.08 -30.38 24.03
C ARG A 235 -13.38 -29.78 22.67
N VAL A 236 -12.82 -28.61 22.40
CA VAL A 236 -12.95 -27.91 21.13
C VAL A 236 -11.66 -28.11 20.34
N TYR A 237 -11.79 -28.65 19.14
CA TYR A 237 -10.69 -28.86 18.20
C TYR A 237 -10.83 -27.89 17.04
N GLN A 238 -9.78 -27.12 16.76
CA GLN A 238 -9.77 -26.21 15.62
C GLN A 238 -9.69 -26.98 14.30
N HIS A 239 -10.12 -26.35 13.21
CA HIS A 239 -9.97 -26.94 11.88
C HIS A 239 -8.50 -27.31 11.60
N GLY A 240 -8.28 -28.54 11.13
CA GLY A 240 -6.96 -29.10 10.86
C GLY A 240 -6.33 -29.82 12.06
N GLU A 241 -6.86 -29.64 13.27
CA GLU A 241 -6.36 -30.37 14.44
C GLU A 241 -6.69 -31.87 14.36
N GLN A 242 -5.73 -32.68 14.80
CA GLN A 242 -5.81 -34.13 14.80
C GLN A 242 -5.61 -34.68 16.21
N TRP A 243 -6.34 -35.74 16.55
CA TRP A 243 -6.22 -36.41 17.84
C TRP A 243 -6.43 -37.92 17.72
N LYS A 244 -5.79 -38.69 18.60
CA LYS A 244 -6.07 -40.13 18.74
C LYS A 244 -7.27 -40.33 19.67
N LYS A 245 -8.36 -40.90 19.15
CA LYS A 245 -9.52 -41.28 19.96
C LYS A 245 -9.23 -42.54 20.78
N ASN A 246 -8.50 -43.49 20.20
CA ASN A 246 -7.96 -44.68 20.85
C ASN A 246 -6.72 -45.15 20.08
N THR A 247 -6.10 -46.26 20.51
CA THR A 247 -4.88 -46.80 19.91
C THR A 247 -4.99 -47.10 18.41
N CYS A 248 -6.19 -47.40 17.91
CA CYS A 248 -6.48 -47.76 16.52
C CYS A 248 -7.22 -46.70 15.72
N THR A 249 -7.58 -45.56 16.32
CA THR A 249 -8.48 -44.58 15.71
C THR A 249 -7.91 -43.18 15.85
N ALA A 250 -7.56 -42.58 14.73
CA ALA A 250 -7.16 -41.18 14.64
C ALA A 250 -8.33 -40.37 14.04
N CYS A 251 -8.56 -39.17 14.56
CA CYS A 251 -9.60 -38.27 14.09
C CYS A 251 -9.01 -36.90 13.77
N ALA A 252 -9.64 -36.18 12.86
CA ALA A 252 -9.29 -34.82 12.48
C ALA A 252 -10.54 -33.95 12.40
N CYS A 253 -10.40 -32.68 12.74
CA CYS A 253 -11.48 -31.70 12.60
C CYS A 253 -11.43 -31.05 11.23
N HIS A 254 -12.51 -31.20 10.46
CA HIS A 254 -12.66 -30.59 9.15
C HIS A 254 -13.91 -29.73 9.11
N ARG A 255 -13.76 -28.41 9.30
CA ARG A 255 -14.86 -27.42 9.16
C ARG A 255 -16.12 -27.80 9.96
N GLY A 256 -15.94 -28.17 11.23
CA GLY A 256 -17.00 -28.57 12.15
C GLY A 256 -17.38 -30.06 12.09
N GLU A 257 -16.88 -30.79 11.10
CA GLU A 257 -17.08 -32.24 10.96
C GLU A 257 -15.89 -33.01 11.51
N VAL A 258 -16.16 -34.00 12.38
CA VAL A 258 -15.14 -34.92 12.88
C VAL A 258 -14.97 -36.07 11.90
N ARG A 259 -13.80 -36.19 11.29
CA ARG A 259 -13.46 -37.29 10.38
C ARG A 259 -12.48 -38.23 11.06
N CYS A 260 -12.88 -39.49 11.26
CA CYS A 260 -12.05 -40.49 11.92
C CYS A 260 -11.62 -41.60 10.95
N LEU A 261 -10.34 -41.94 10.98
CA LEU A 261 -9.77 -43.10 10.33
C LEU A 261 -9.51 -44.18 11.39
N ARG A 262 -10.07 -45.37 11.18
CA ARG A 262 -9.83 -46.54 12.00
C ARG A 262 -8.89 -47.47 11.26
N GLU A 263 -7.77 -47.80 11.88
CA GLU A 263 -6.87 -48.84 11.43
C GLU A 263 -7.53 -50.22 11.64
N THR A 264 -7.57 -51.01 10.59
CA THR A 264 -8.04 -52.41 10.61
C THR A 264 -6.84 -53.32 10.49
N CYS A 265 -6.74 -54.29 11.40
CA CYS A 265 -5.64 -55.24 11.42
C CYS A 265 -6.01 -56.51 10.67
N ASP A 266 -5.08 -57.02 9.87
CA ASP A 266 -5.21 -58.33 9.24
C ASP A 266 -5.18 -59.44 10.30
N THR A 267 -5.90 -60.53 10.02
CA THR A 267 -5.90 -61.71 10.88
C THR A 267 -4.61 -62.47 10.72
N ILE A 268 -3.69 -62.33 11.66
CA ILE A 268 -2.44 -63.09 11.69
C ILE A 268 -2.63 -64.48 12.33
N THR A 269 -1.90 -65.49 11.86
CA THR A 269 -1.77 -66.80 12.50
C THR A 269 -0.30 -67.05 12.77
N CYS A 270 0.07 -67.22 14.05
CA CYS A 270 1.48 -67.39 14.43
C CYS A 270 1.93 -68.84 14.28
N GLU A 271 3.23 -69.04 14.03
CA GLU A 271 3.80 -70.38 13.91
C GLU A 271 3.86 -71.11 15.27
N LYS A 272 4.07 -72.43 15.23
CA LYS A 272 4.19 -73.24 16.45
C LYS A 272 5.39 -72.76 17.28
N GLY A 273 5.12 -72.20 18.46
CA GLY A 273 6.13 -71.64 19.35
C GLY A 273 6.16 -70.12 19.40
N GLU A 274 5.21 -69.44 18.77
CA GLU A 274 5.00 -67.99 18.86
C GLU A 274 3.65 -67.65 19.51
N ASN A 275 3.58 -66.49 20.18
CA ASN A 275 2.37 -65.97 20.79
C ASN A 275 1.97 -64.64 20.14
N LYS A 276 0.67 -64.41 19.99
CA LYS A 276 0.13 -63.09 19.61
C LYS A 276 0.27 -62.15 20.78
N VAL A 277 0.96 -61.02 20.58
CA VAL A 277 1.11 -59.98 21.60
C VAL A 277 0.69 -58.64 21.02
N GLN A 278 -0.12 -57.89 21.77
CA GLN A 278 -0.42 -56.50 21.45
C GLN A 278 0.49 -55.61 22.31
N HIS A 279 1.34 -54.82 21.65
CA HIS A 279 2.23 -53.89 22.35
C HIS A 279 1.47 -52.65 22.84
N PRO A 280 1.82 -52.11 24.03
CA PRO A 280 1.25 -50.84 24.50
C PRO A 280 1.44 -49.74 23.45
N GLY A 281 0.35 -49.07 23.06
CA GLY A 281 0.37 -47.99 22.07
C GLY A 281 0.34 -48.42 20.60
N LYS A 282 0.39 -49.73 20.28
CA LYS A 282 0.20 -50.26 18.92
C LYS A 282 -1.23 -50.77 18.72
N CYS A 283 -1.81 -50.49 17.55
CA CYS A 283 -3.14 -50.99 17.22
C CYS A 283 -3.13 -52.52 16.99
N CYS A 284 -2.26 -53.00 16.10
CA CYS A 284 -2.25 -54.38 15.66
C CYS A 284 -1.37 -55.29 16.52
N GLN A 285 -1.74 -56.58 16.53
CA GLN A 285 -1.00 -57.65 17.20
C GLN A 285 0.18 -58.08 16.34
N GLU A 286 1.25 -58.53 16.99
CA GLU A 286 2.44 -59.09 16.36
C GLU A 286 2.73 -60.48 16.96
N CYS A 287 3.27 -61.40 16.16
CA CYS A 287 3.71 -62.71 16.64
C CYS A 287 5.12 -62.58 17.25
N VAL A 288 5.28 -63.04 18.49
CA VAL A 288 6.57 -63.04 19.19
C VAL A 288 6.92 -64.44 19.68
N SER A 289 8.19 -64.83 19.61
CA SER A 289 8.63 -66.17 20.01
C SER A 289 8.44 -66.41 21.52
N SER A 290 7.85 -67.55 21.86
CA SER A 290 7.61 -68.01 23.25
C SER A 290 8.91 -68.36 23.99
N LYS A 291 10.03 -68.53 23.25
CA LYS A 291 11.35 -68.72 23.84
C LYS A 291 11.88 -67.34 24.25
N GLY A 292 11.70 -66.99 25.53
CA GLY A 292 12.11 -65.72 26.10
C GLY A 292 13.58 -65.40 25.76
N ASN A 293 13.77 -64.40 24.89
CA ASN A 293 15.00 -63.62 24.83
C ASN A 293 14.68 -62.30 25.51
N CYS A 294 15.20 -62.10 26.71
CA CYS A 294 15.23 -60.76 27.29
C CYS A 294 16.23 -59.93 26.48
N PHE A 295 15.76 -58.81 25.92
CA PHE A 295 16.62 -57.78 25.37
C PHE A 295 16.79 -56.69 26.42
N TYR A 296 17.94 -56.66 27.06
CA TYR A 296 18.47 -55.45 27.68
C TYR A 296 19.62 -54.97 26.80
N ASP A 297 19.49 -53.75 26.29
CA ASP A 297 20.56 -52.99 25.63
C ASP A 297 21.37 -53.76 24.56
N GLY A 298 20.68 -54.26 23.54
CA GLY A 298 21.32 -54.70 22.29
C GLY A 298 22.06 -56.06 22.30
N THR A 299 22.03 -56.85 23.37
CA THR A 299 22.68 -58.19 23.38
C THR A 299 21.71 -59.32 23.77
N LYS A 300 21.73 -60.44 23.01
CA LYS A 300 20.83 -61.60 23.18
C LYS A 300 21.34 -62.54 24.28
N GLY A 301 20.54 -62.75 25.34
CA GLY A 301 20.74 -63.82 26.34
C GLY A 301 19.63 -64.88 26.30
N ARG A 302 19.97 -66.17 26.47
CA ARG A 302 19.03 -67.31 26.52
C ARG A 302 18.97 -67.93 27.93
N ASN A 303 17.76 -68.38 28.33
CA ASN A 303 17.32 -69.11 29.54
C ASN A 303 16.97 -68.28 30.80
N CYS A 304 15.71 -68.43 31.26
CA CYS A 304 15.30 -68.19 32.64
C CYS A 304 14.54 -69.44 33.12
N SER A 305 15.22 -70.30 33.88
CA SER A 305 14.60 -71.43 34.56
C SER A 305 14.10 -71.01 35.94
N LEU A 306 12.84 -71.36 36.22
CA LEU A 306 12.17 -71.25 37.51
C LEU A 306 13.01 -71.88 38.63
N LEU A 307 13.42 -71.08 39.61
CA LEU A 307 13.70 -71.57 40.96
C LEU A 307 12.99 -70.67 41.99
N SER A 308 12.49 -71.37 42.98
CA SER A 308 11.39 -71.04 43.87
C SER A 308 11.87 -70.58 45.25
N PHE A 309 10.95 -69.94 45.99
CA PHE A 309 10.88 -69.87 47.47
C PHE A 309 11.92 -69.00 48.20
N LEU A 310 11.52 -67.79 48.66
CA LEU A 310 11.08 -67.50 50.04
C LEU A 310 11.14 -65.98 50.39
N SER A 311 10.22 -65.59 51.28
CA SER A 311 10.20 -64.38 52.14
C SER A 311 9.74 -63.02 51.57
N GLN A 312 8.43 -62.78 51.72
CA GLN A 312 7.86 -61.78 52.66
C GLN A 312 8.42 -60.34 52.61
N TRP A 313 7.70 -59.41 51.94
CA TRP A 313 7.02 -58.27 52.58
C TRP A 313 6.29 -57.41 51.53
N GLN A 314 5.10 -56.94 51.90
CA GLN A 314 4.29 -56.07 51.07
C GLN A 314 4.86 -54.65 50.97
N ARG A 315 4.58 -54.05 49.82
CA ARG A 315 4.12 -52.66 49.59
C ARG A 315 5.15 -51.53 49.36
N PHE A 316 4.89 -50.89 48.22
CA PHE A 316 5.14 -49.50 47.81
C PHE A 316 6.53 -49.11 47.28
N PHE A 317 6.49 -48.68 46.01
CA PHE A 317 7.46 -47.91 45.22
C PHE A 317 8.79 -48.57 44.81
N GLY A 318 8.95 -48.69 43.49
CA GLY A 318 10.11 -48.17 42.77
C GLY A 318 11.46 -48.87 42.96
N ALA A 319 11.91 -49.50 41.88
CA ALA A 319 13.30 -49.87 41.59
C ALA A 319 13.93 -50.98 42.46
N CYS A 320 14.06 -52.18 41.88
CA CYS A 320 15.07 -53.13 42.31
C CYS A 320 16.35 -52.92 41.48
N LEU A 321 17.43 -52.55 42.16
CA LEU A 321 18.81 -52.69 41.71
C LEU A 321 19.15 -54.19 41.60
N CYS A 322 19.84 -54.59 40.52
CA CYS A 322 20.55 -55.88 40.47
C CYS A 322 22.03 -55.68 40.81
N ALA A 323 22.50 -56.43 41.80
CA ALA A 323 23.89 -56.49 42.23
C ALA A 323 24.76 -57.32 41.28
N LYS A 324 26.00 -56.87 41.08
CA LYS A 324 27.09 -57.58 40.38
C LYS A 324 27.72 -58.61 41.32
N PHE A 325 27.85 -59.85 40.84
CA PHE A 325 28.94 -60.76 41.17
C PHE A 325 29.44 -61.40 39.88
#